data_AF-A0A842RAV0-F1
#
_entry.id   AF-A0A842RAV0-F1
#
_cell.length_a   1.000
_cell.length_b   1.000
_cell.length_c   1.000
_cell.angle_alpha   90.00
_cell.angle_beta   90.00
_cell.angle_gamma   90.00
#
_symmetry.space_group_name_H-M   'P 1'
#
loop_
_entity.id
_entity.type
_entity.pdbx_description
1 polymer ?
#
loop_
_entity_poly.entity_id
_entity_poly.type
_entity_poly.pdbx_seq_one_letter_code
_entity_poly.pdbx_strand_id
1 'polypeptide(L)'
;MSSSSNNNQPAPEKEKARRKFLIDAFRNLGAVSIANPCQLEDLGLNLTIYNSRIEELIDKNVIKLANSEKNLFYLDLDAYYDLKDQEDKEFFITLVSIIIPGIIFFLLGLLWLF
;
A
#
# COMPACT_ATOMS: atom_id res chain seq x y z
N MET A 1 -21.28 -5.65 25.93
CA MET A 1 -20.77 -4.29 25.64
C MET A 1 -19.28 -4.42 25.36
N SER A 2 -18.84 -4.00 24.17
CA SER A 2 -17.57 -3.28 23.95
C SER A 2 -17.28 -3.18 22.45
N SER A 3 -17.24 -1.92 22.00
CA SER A 3 -16.48 -1.42 20.85
C SER A 3 -16.99 -1.77 19.46
N SER A 4 -18.15 -1.21 19.08
CA SER A 4 -18.43 -0.89 17.67
C SER A 4 -17.36 0.08 17.16
N SER A 5 -16.40 -0.48 16.43
CA SER A 5 -15.27 0.23 15.87
C SER A 5 -15.75 1.35 14.94
N ASN A 6 -15.21 2.52 15.18
CA ASN A 6 -15.60 3.80 14.61
C ASN A 6 -15.34 3.79 13.10
N ASN A 7 -16.39 3.79 12.29
CA ASN A 7 -16.34 3.63 10.83
C ASN A 7 -15.81 4.86 10.05
N ASN A 8 -15.14 5.80 10.73
CA ASN A 8 -14.76 7.10 10.17
C ASN A 8 -13.25 7.26 9.91
N GLN A 9 -12.52 6.19 9.60
CA GLN A 9 -11.19 6.39 9.00
C GLN A 9 -11.33 6.91 7.57
N PRO A 10 -10.57 7.94 7.17
CA PRO A 10 -10.56 8.45 5.81
C PRO A 10 -10.21 7.31 4.84
N ALA A 11 -10.87 7.28 3.66
CA ALA A 11 -10.68 6.27 2.63
C ALA A 11 -9.20 5.85 2.39
N PRO A 12 -8.22 6.77 2.29
CA PRO A 12 -6.81 6.41 2.11
C PRO A 12 -6.18 5.63 3.28
N GLU A 13 -6.61 5.85 4.52
CA GLU A 13 -6.08 5.10 5.68
C GLU A 13 -6.59 3.66 5.73
N LYS A 14 -7.87 3.45 5.41
CA LYS A 14 -8.46 2.11 5.33
C LYS A 14 -7.79 1.28 4.24
N GLU A 15 -7.40 1.91 3.13
CA GLU A 15 -6.72 1.25 2.01
C GLU A 15 -5.29 0.84 2.36
N LYS A 16 -4.51 1.73 3.00
CA LYS A 16 -3.18 1.38 3.51
C LYS A 16 -3.22 0.25 4.53
N ALA A 17 -4.20 0.27 5.44
CA ALA A 17 -4.39 -0.80 6.44
C ALA A 17 -4.73 -2.15 5.80
N ARG A 18 -5.58 -2.16 4.76
CA ARG A 18 -5.95 -3.38 4.03
C ARG A 18 -4.80 -3.95 3.22
N ARG A 19 -4.01 -3.10 2.53
CA ARG A 19 -2.78 -3.56 1.86
C ARG A 19 -1.82 -4.20 2.87
N LYS A 20 -1.59 -3.56 4.01
CA LYS A 20 -0.76 -4.11 5.08
C LYS A 20 -1.26 -5.47 5.56
N PHE A 21 -2.58 -5.62 5.76
CA PHE A 21 -3.18 -6.90 6.16
C PHE A 21 -2.96 -8.02 5.14
N LEU A 22 -3.08 -7.72 3.84
CA LEU A 22 -2.83 -8.69 2.79
C LEU A 22 -1.36 -9.14 2.80
N ILE A 23 -0.43 -8.19 2.89
CA ILE A 23 1.02 -8.44 2.96
C ILE A 23 1.39 -9.26 4.20
N ASP A 24 0.81 -8.93 5.36
CA ASP A 24 1.02 -9.67 6.60
C ASP A 24 0.47 -11.10 6.50
N ALA A 25 -0.64 -11.33 5.78
CA ALA A 25 -1.16 -12.66 5.53
C ALA A 25 -0.20 -13.50 4.67
N PHE A 26 0.36 -12.94 3.59
CA PHE A 26 1.40 -13.61 2.78
C PHE A 26 2.64 -13.92 3.63
N ARG A 27 3.07 -12.98 4.47
CA ARG A 27 4.20 -13.19 5.40
C ARG A 27 3.95 -14.29 6.42
N ASN A 28 2.77 -14.33 7.02
CA ASN A 28 2.40 -15.33 8.03
C ASN A 28 2.37 -16.74 7.43
N LEU A 29 2.01 -16.87 6.16
CA LEU A 29 2.09 -18.13 5.41
C LEU A 29 3.51 -18.46 4.89
N GLY A 30 4.47 -17.54 5.03
CA GLY A 30 5.80 -17.69 4.45
C GLY A 30 5.84 -17.54 2.93
N ALA A 31 4.75 -17.06 2.32
CA ALA A 31 4.56 -16.94 0.88
C ALA A 31 5.19 -15.69 0.28
N VAL A 32 6.47 -15.49 0.61
CA VAL A 32 7.26 -14.30 0.27
C VAL A 32 8.35 -14.58 -0.77
N SER A 33 8.30 -15.74 -1.41
CA SER A 33 9.25 -16.12 -2.46
C SER A 33 8.63 -17.19 -3.36
N ILE A 34 9.17 -17.32 -4.57
CA ILE A 34 8.75 -18.35 -5.52
C ILE A 34 8.93 -19.78 -4.99
N ALA A 35 9.81 -19.98 -4.00
CA ALA A 35 10.06 -21.28 -3.38
C ALA A 35 8.89 -21.74 -2.48
N ASN A 36 8.11 -20.80 -1.94
CA ASN A 36 7.00 -21.08 -1.04
C ASN A 36 5.73 -20.35 -1.53
N PRO A 37 5.16 -20.66 -2.70
CA PRO A 37 3.98 -19.95 -3.15
C PRO A 37 2.73 -20.47 -2.43
N CYS A 38 1.70 -19.63 -2.27
CA CYS A 38 0.43 -20.00 -1.67
C CYS A 38 -0.74 -19.74 -2.62
N GLN A 39 -1.88 -20.39 -2.38
CA GLN A 39 -3.11 -20.02 -3.05
C GLN A 39 -3.71 -18.78 -2.38
N LEU A 40 -4.51 -18.04 -3.15
CA LEU A 40 -5.24 -16.88 -2.64
C LEU A 40 -6.21 -17.26 -1.50
N GLU A 41 -6.73 -18.49 -1.55
CA GLU A 41 -7.66 -19.06 -0.59
C GLU A 41 -6.99 -19.36 0.77
N ASP A 42 -5.70 -19.72 0.76
CA ASP A 42 -4.93 -20.06 1.97
C ASP A 42 -4.71 -18.85 2.88
N LEU A 43 -4.79 -17.64 2.33
CA LEU A 43 -4.62 -16.39 3.09
C LEU A 43 -5.73 -16.15 4.12
N GLY A 44 -6.85 -16.89 4.04
CA GLY A 44 -7.98 -16.71 4.96
C GLY A 44 -8.64 -15.34 4.83
N LEU A 45 -8.44 -14.67 3.69
CA LEU A 45 -8.98 -13.34 3.39
C LEU A 45 -10.25 -13.48 2.54
N ASN A 46 -11.18 -12.56 2.73
CA ASN A 46 -12.36 -12.50 1.88
C ASN A 46 -11.97 -11.98 0.50
N LEU A 47 -11.76 -12.89 -0.46
CA LEU A 47 -11.30 -12.56 -1.81
C LEU A 47 -12.22 -11.55 -2.50
N THR A 48 -13.53 -11.56 -2.24
CA THR A 48 -14.46 -10.56 -2.81
C THR A 48 -14.12 -9.13 -2.38
N ILE A 49 -13.58 -8.93 -1.18
CA ILE A 49 -13.19 -7.61 -0.65
C ILE A 49 -11.79 -7.23 -1.12
N TYR A 50 -10.89 -8.20 -1.28
CA TYR A 50 -9.48 -7.97 -1.57
C TYR A 50 -9.12 -8.15 -3.06
N ASN A 51 -10.03 -8.62 -3.91
CA ASN A 51 -9.74 -8.94 -5.32
C ASN A 51 -9.12 -7.77 -6.08
N SER A 52 -9.76 -6.59 -6.00
CA SER A 52 -9.26 -5.37 -6.65
C SER A 52 -7.86 -4.96 -6.16
N ARG A 53 -7.48 -5.30 -4.91
CA ARG A 53 -6.14 -4.99 -4.38
C ARG A 53 -5.11 -6.03 -4.72
N ILE A 54 -5.53 -7.29 -4.81
CA ILE A 54 -4.69 -8.36 -5.35
C ILE A 54 -4.35 -8.04 -6.81
N GLU A 55 -5.34 -7.69 -7.63
CA GLU A 55 -5.14 -7.23 -9.01
C GLU A 55 -4.20 -6.02 -9.08
N GLU A 56 -4.41 -4.99 -8.26
CA GLU A 56 -3.52 -3.82 -8.22
C GLU A 56 -2.06 -4.19 -7.88
N LEU A 57 -1.87 -5.11 -6.92
CA LEU A 57 -0.53 -5.57 -6.53
C LEU A 57 0.10 -6.51 -7.55
N ILE A 58 -0.71 -7.24 -8.32
CA ILE A 58 -0.24 -8.03 -9.47
C ILE A 58 0.23 -7.08 -10.59
N ASP A 59 -0.57 -6.08 -10.95
CA ASP A 59 -0.23 -5.07 -11.96
C ASP A 59 1.04 -4.30 -11.58
N LYS A 60 1.22 -4.04 -10.28
CA LYS A 60 2.41 -3.40 -9.70
C LYS A 60 3.61 -4.34 -9.53
N ASN A 61 3.55 -5.59 -10.01
CA ASN A 61 4.60 -6.61 -9.87
C ASN A 61 4.99 -6.95 -8.42
N VAL A 62 4.13 -6.65 -7.45
CA VAL A 62 4.34 -6.96 -6.03
C VAL A 62 3.91 -8.39 -5.72
N ILE A 63 2.76 -8.82 -6.25
CA ILE A 63 2.32 -10.22 -6.17
C ILE A 63 2.59 -10.87 -7.52
N LYS A 64 3.36 -11.96 -7.51
CA LYS A 64 3.76 -12.68 -8.71
C LYS A 64 3.17 -14.07 -8.74
N LEU A 65 2.84 -14.52 -9.94
CA LEU A 65 2.36 -15.88 -10.20
C LEU A 65 3.55 -16.83 -10.26
N ALA A 66 3.62 -17.79 -9.34
CA ALA A 66 4.62 -18.86 -9.35
C ALA A 66 4.20 -20.01 -10.29
N ASN A 67 2.90 -20.34 -10.32
CA ASN A 67 2.38 -21.42 -11.16
C ASN A 67 0.95 -21.11 -11.63
N SER A 68 0.78 -21.00 -12.94
CA SER A 68 -0.51 -20.69 -13.58
C SER A 68 -1.50 -21.85 -13.59
N GLU A 69 -1.04 -23.11 -13.53
CA GLU A 69 -1.93 -24.27 -13.53
C GLU A 69 -2.62 -24.44 -12.17
N LYS A 70 -1.94 -24.03 -11.10
CA LYS A 70 -2.40 -24.18 -9.71
C LYS A 70 -2.83 -22.88 -9.05
N ASN A 71 -2.84 -21.76 -9.79
CA ASN A 71 -3.11 -20.41 -9.27
C ASN A 71 -2.30 -20.11 -8.00
N LEU A 72 -0.99 -20.39 -8.06
CA LEU A 72 -0.08 -20.20 -6.94
C LEU A 72 0.61 -18.85 -7.07
N PHE A 73 0.50 -18.03 -6.02
CA PHE A 73 1.05 -16.69 -5.96
C PHE A 73 2.09 -16.58 -4.85
N TYR A 74 3.02 -15.66 -5.01
CA TYR A 74 3.95 -15.28 -3.95
C TYR A 74 4.08 -13.77 -3.91
N LEU A 75 4.37 -13.26 -2.73
CA LEU A 75 4.68 -11.86 -2.51
C LEU A 75 6.17 -11.63 -2.76
N ASP A 76 6.49 -10.72 -3.67
CA ASP A 76 7.85 -10.20 -3.84
C ASP A 76 8.06 -9.02 -2.86
N LEU A 77 8.80 -9.28 -1.78
CA LEU A 77 9.04 -8.29 -0.74
C LEU A 77 9.89 -7.11 -1.25
N ASP A 78 10.83 -7.35 -2.16
CA ASP A 78 11.69 -6.31 -2.68
C ASP A 78 10.84 -5.34 -3.51
N ALA A 79 9.99 -5.87 -4.40
CA ALA A 79 9.03 -5.06 -5.16
C ALA A 79 8.05 -4.30 -4.25
N TYR A 80 7.61 -4.90 -3.14
CA TYR A 80 6.75 -4.21 -2.16
C TYR A 80 7.45 -3.02 -1.50
N TYR A 81 8.72 -3.18 -1.09
CA TYR A 81 9.49 -2.10 -0.47
C TYR A 81 9.79 -0.97 -1.48
N ASP A 82 10.11 -1.32 -2.72
CA ASP A 82 10.31 -0.35 -3.79
C ASP A 82 9.03 0.47 -4.05
N LEU A 83 7.88 -0.20 -4.11
CA LEU A 83 6.59 0.48 -4.29
C LEU A 83 6.29 1.46 -3.15
N LYS A 84 6.55 1.03 -1.90
CA LYS A 84 6.31 1.85 -0.72
C LYS A 84 7.21 3.07 -0.71
N ASP A 85 8.49 2.89 -1.03
CA ASP A 85 9.45 3.98 -1.09
C ASP A 85 9.10 4.98 -2.22
N GLN A 86 8.57 4.49 -3.34
CA GLN A 86 8.07 5.34 -4.42
C GLN A 86 6.82 6.13 -3.99
N GLU A 87 5.83 5.49 -3.37
CA GLU A 87 4.63 6.18 -2.85
C GLU A 87 5.00 7.26 -1.81
N ASP A 88 5.98 6.98 -0.93
CA ASP A 88 6.45 7.91 0.08
C ASP A 88 7.24 9.09 -0.55
N LYS A 89 8.04 8.84 -1.60
CA LYS A 89 8.76 9.88 -2.37
C LYS A 89 7.80 10.81 -3.11
N GLU A 90 6.80 10.27 -3.80
CA GLU A 90 5.81 11.10 -4.52
C GLU A 90 5.01 11.99 -3.57
N PHE A 91 4.66 11.47 -2.39
CA PHE A 91 4.00 12.25 -1.36
C PHE A 91 4.89 13.38 -0.84
N PHE A 92 6.18 13.10 -0.61
CA PHE A 92 7.14 14.12 -0.17
C PHE A 92 7.33 15.22 -1.22
N ILE A 93 7.48 14.87 -2.50
CA ILE A 93 7.62 15.84 -3.60
C ILE A 93 6.39 16.73 -3.69
N THR A 94 5.19 16.15 -3.60
CA THR A 94 3.93 16.91 -3.62
C THR A 94 3.85 17.87 -2.43
N LEU A 95 4.19 17.40 -1.24
CA LEU A 95 4.19 18.19 -0.02
C LEU A 95 5.19 19.37 -0.11
N VAL A 96 6.41 19.09 -0.54
CA VAL A 96 7.46 20.10 -0.75
C VAL A 96 7.03 21.12 -1.82
N SER A 97 6.39 20.67 -2.90
CA SER A 97 5.89 21.55 -3.97
C SER A 97 4.77 22.49 -3.51
N ILE A 98 4.05 22.18 -2.43
CA ILE A 98 3.00 23.06 -1.87
C ILE A 98 3.61 24.00 -0.82
N ILE A 99 4.50 23.48 0.03
CA ILE A 99 5.08 24.23 1.15
C ILE A 99 6.07 25.30 0.66
N ILE A 100 6.95 24.98 -0.29
CA ILE A 100 7.96 25.93 -0.81
C ILE A 100 7.32 27.22 -1.35
N PRO A 101 6.35 27.17 -2.29
CA PRO A 101 5.73 28.40 -2.78
C PRO A 101 4.98 29.14 -1.67
N GLY A 102 4.34 28.43 -0.73
CA GLY A 102 3.68 29.07 0.42
C GLY A 102 4.63 29.87 1.31
N ILE A 103 5.82 29.32 1.62
CA ILE A 103 6.85 30.02 2.39
C ILE A 103 7.41 31.22 1.62
N ILE A 104 7.63 31.07 0.30
CA ILE A 104 8.10 32.16 -0.56
C ILE A 104 7.09 33.32 -0.55
N PHE A 105 5.80 33.03 -0.76
CA PHE A 105 4.74 34.05 -0.72
C PHE A 105 4.62 34.72 0.66
N PHE A 106 4.80 33.96 1.74
CA PHE A 106 4.78 34.48 3.11
C PHE A 106 5.95 35.44 3.39
N LEU A 107 7.17 35.08 2.96
CA LEU A 107 8.35 35.94 3.09
C LEU A 107 8.24 37.21 2.24
N LEU A 108 7.73 37.10 1.01
CA LEU A 108 7.45 38.27 0.17
C LEU A 108 6.37 39.18 0.77
N GLY A 109 5.34 38.62 1.39
CA GLY A 109 4.31 39.37 2.10
C GLY A 109 4.85 40.13 3.31
N LEU A 110 5.74 39.50 4.09
CA LEU A 110 6.45 40.15 5.20
C LEU A 110 7.38 41.28 4.73
N LEU A 111 8.07 41.07 3.60
CA LEU A 111 8.95 42.08 3.01
C LEU A 111 8.17 43.31 2.51
N TRP A 112 6.92 43.13 2.08
CA TRP A 112 6.03 44.21 1.65
C TRP A 112 5.43 45.03 2.80
N LEU A 113 5.50 44.51 4.02
CA LEU A 113 4.91 45.13 5.21
C LEU A 113 5.90 46.05 5.95
N PHE A 114 7.18 46.02 5.54
CA PHE A 114 8.28 46.88 6.01
C PHE A 114 8.72 47.84 4.90
#